data_AF-A0A1W9ZPR8-F1
#
_entry.id   AF-A0A1W9ZPR8-F1
#
_cell.length_a   1.000
_cell.length_b   1.000
_cell.length_c   1.000
_cell.angle_alpha   90.00
_cell.angle_beta   90.00
_cell.angle_gamma   90.00
#
_symmetry.space_group_name_H-M   'P 1'
#
loop_
_entity.id
_entity.type
_entity.pdbx_description
1 polymer ?
#
loop_
_entity_poly.entity_id
_entity_poly.type
_entity_poly.pdbx_seq_one_letter_code
_entity_poly.pdbx_strand_id
1 'polypeptide(L)'
;MVLITENGWPQCSRDECDTVSVPGTNKVRLVVRAGDAATVLSAWAAWFHRNIRSIEPPDGHQNWWYWDPVDSMWNSNHLSGTAIDLCADELNQYRYDMPQDQVTKVKQGLSLFEANIYWGRDWGAGDQDEMHFQCGYDTWNNPRFAQFAQRLRDGYLNIFGPPDPLAFPLPMGYYYGPLEGPDNCISGDYATDSQAAKDGLGRWQEKLGLAVTKHWDDATAKAATELQRQKGWPPNPAFGYGGVYAAEWDAVMRDNWQLPEDWDASKVEGPEIPLVKWGDYSQYQECCIDESYPYPVVCFRASIADASATTAARYGGIDTKFVDNMTRAKQLVAEGKIKKIIAYHFWVPNFDNWGTFKAAIDAVGGVFPELAFMVDVEDGGPKWDIRGDQSSGVNEFITKGQALFVNRQAASIYVNFNANPDLLPVASLPKGVKIIVPRYAGPDNPPVVPAGVSVFAHQYAEDENTPPFGPTDINQSRMTLSAWLQAWGSNGGEGKPAVDQVSAAHPTTFTEEDRALLTEVRDLLKQYLATTSGEQPALAGALTNGRPQRAGAAKVSRPRKAPVKRTTGAAKATAKTEARRRPKANAPK
;
A
#
# COMPACT_ATOMS: atom_id res chain seq x y z
N MET A 1 -8.87 -34.13 25.09
CA MET A 1 -8.44 -32.81 24.58
C MET A 1 -7.24 -33.07 23.70
N VAL A 2 -7.29 -32.70 22.42
CA VAL A 2 -6.13 -32.86 21.53
C VAL A 2 -5.17 -31.73 21.86
N LEU A 3 -3.93 -32.06 22.20
CA LEU A 3 -2.91 -31.05 22.47
C LEU A 3 -2.51 -30.39 21.15
N ILE A 4 -2.46 -29.07 21.14
CA ILE A 4 -2.07 -28.26 19.98
C ILE A 4 -0.61 -27.88 20.13
N THR A 5 0.17 -28.09 19.08
CA THR A 5 1.58 -27.68 19.01
C THR A 5 1.69 -26.19 18.71
N GLU A 6 2.89 -25.67 18.86
CA GLU A 6 3.19 -24.25 18.78
C GLU A 6 2.76 -23.57 17.47
N ASN A 7 2.83 -24.28 16.34
CA ASN A 7 2.37 -23.80 15.03
C ASN A 7 0.87 -24.00 14.75
N GLY A 8 0.07 -24.37 15.76
CA GLY A 8 -1.38 -24.51 15.65
C GLY A 8 -1.88 -25.87 15.15
N TRP A 9 -1.00 -26.83 14.85
CA TRP A 9 -1.40 -28.18 14.45
C TRP A 9 -1.69 -29.07 15.68
N PRO A 10 -2.63 -30.02 15.60
CA PRO A 10 -2.81 -31.00 16.65
C PRO A 10 -1.61 -31.97 16.69
N GLN A 11 -1.16 -32.36 17.88
CA GLN A 11 -0.23 -33.49 18.04
C GLN A 11 -0.78 -34.73 17.35
N CYS A 12 0.11 -35.59 16.87
CA CYS A 12 -0.26 -36.79 16.12
C CYS A 12 0.56 -38.01 16.54
N SER A 13 0.00 -39.19 16.31
CA SER A 13 0.70 -40.46 16.53
C SER A 13 1.42 -40.94 15.26
N ARG A 14 2.24 -41.99 15.41
CA ARG A 14 3.06 -42.53 14.31
C ARG A 14 2.24 -42.93 13.08
N ASP A 15 1.05 -43.44 13.29
CA ASP A 15 0.10 -43.91 12.27
C ASP A 15 -0.57 -42.77 11.48
N GLU A 16 -0.47 -41.54 11.96
CA GLU A 16 -0.87 -40.32 11.22
C GLU A 16 0.29 -39.72 10.41
N CYS A 17 1.48 -40.35 10.44
CA CYS A 17 2.68 -39.89 9.75
C CYS A 17 3.07 -40.81 8.57
N ASP A 18 3.54 -40.20 7.50
CA ASP A 18 4.14 -40.89 6.36
C ASP A 18 5.67 -40.93 6.49
N THR A 19 6.30 -41.96 5.92
CA THR A 19 7.73 -41.96 5.63
C THR A 19 7.96 -41.54 4.19
N VAL A 20 8.40 -40.31 3.99
CA VAL A 20 8.59 -39.71 2.66
C VAL A 20 10.06 -39.68 2.27
N SER A 21 10.36 -39.98 1.00
CA SER A 21 11.70 -39.79 0.43
C SER A 21 11.87 -38.33 0.03
N VAL A 22 13.04 -37.74 0.30
CA VAL A 22 13.34 -36.37 -0.12
C VAL A 22 13.88 -36.38 -1.56
N PRO A 23 13.19 -35.77 -2.54
CA PRO A 23 13.67 -35.70 -3.91
C PRO A 23 15.08 -35.12 -4.02
N GLY A 24 15.89 -35.69 -4.93
CA GLY A 24 17.29 -35.28 -5.12
C GLY A 24 18.29 -35.90 -4.13
N THR A 25 17.81 -36.62 -3.12
CA THR A 25 18.64 -37.36 -2.15
C THR A 25 18.54 -38.86 -2.39
N ASN A 26 19.53 -39.63 -1.94
CA ASN A 26 19.55 -41.08 -2.08
C ASN A 26 18.90 -41.79 -0.88
N LYS A 27 19.21 -41.33 0.33
CA LYS A 27 18.97 -42.01 1.61
C LYS A 27 18.11 -41.20 2.58
N VAL A 28 17.90 -39.89 2.36
CA VAL A 28 17.10 -39.11 3.30
C VAL A 28 15.63 -39.54 3.26
N ARG A 29 15.12 -39.91 4.43
CA ARG A 29 13.72 -40.26 4.68
C ARG A 29 13.24 -39.46 5.87
N LEU A 30 12.10 -38.78 5.72
CA LEU A 30 11.48 -38.00 6.79
C LEU A 30 10.22 -38.71 7.27
N VAL A 31 10.05 -38.81 8.58
CA VAL A 31 8.77 -39.22 9.17
C VAL A 31 8.01 -37.97 9.60
N VAL A 32 6.98 -37.61 8.84
CA VAL A 32 6.23 -36.36 9.03
C VAL A 32 4.75 -36.63 8.85
N ARG A 33 3.88 -35.73 9.31
CA ARG A 33 2.44 -35.88 9.20
C ARG A 33 2.02 -36.08 7.75
N ALA A 34 1.16 -37.07 7.53
CA ALA A 34 0.69 -37.44 6.20
C ALA A 34 -0.03 -36.28 5.48
N GLY A 35 -0.13 -36.38 4.16
CA GLY A 35 -0.88 -35.43 3.32
C GLY A 35 -0.10 -34.18 2.92
N ASP A 36 -0.71 -33.01 3.04
CA ASP A 36 -0.15 -31.74 2.57
C ASP A 36 1.14 -31.36 3.33
N ALA A 37 1.20 -31.64 4.64
CA ALA A 37 2.40 -31.40 5.45
C ALA A 37 3.61 -32.21 4.95
N ALA A 38 3.40 -33.51 4.68
CA ALA A 38 4.42 -34.38 4.09
C ALA A 38 4.93 -33.84 2.74
N THR A 39 4.01 -33.33 1.91
CA THR A 39 4.34 -32.74 0.59
C THR A 39 5.22 -31.49 0.75
N VAL A 40 4.81 -30.57 1.62
CA VAL A 40 5.49 -29.27 1.78
C VAL A 40 6.85 -29.43 2.48
N LEU A 41 6.95 -30.22 3.54
CA LEU A 41 8.20 -30.42 4.30
C LEU A 41 9.24 -31.20 3.49
N SER A 42 8.85 -32.25 2.77
CA SER A 42 9.79 -32.96 1.89
C SER A 42 10.23 -32.11 0.71
N ALA A 43 9.36 -31.23 0.19
CA ALA A 43 9.75 -30.27 -0.83
C ALA A 43 10.73 -29.22 -0.32
N TRP A 44 10.51 -28.71 0.90
CA TRP A 44 11.44 -27.80 1.55
C TRP A 44 12.82 -28.44 1.71
N ALA A 45 12.88 -29.66 2.24
CA ALA A 45 14.14 -30.39 2.40
C ALA A 45 14.86 -30.62 1.06
N ALA A 46 14.13 -30.96 -0.01
CA ALA A 46 14.70 -31.13 -1.35
C ALA A 46 15.22 -29.80 -1.92
N TRP A 47 14.47 -28.71 -1.74
CA TRP A 47 14.91 -27.39 -2.16
C TRP A 47 16.16 -26.93 -1.40
N PHE A 48 16.19 -27.16 -0.08
CA PHE A 48 17.33 -26.87 0.78
C PHE A 48 18.57 -27.66 0.33
N HIS A 49 18.43 -28.97 0.13
CA HIS A 49 19.50 -29.85 -0.36
C HIS A 49 20.11 -29.34 -1.67
N ARG A 50 19.26 -28.96 -2.62
CA ARG A 50 19.67 -28.53 -3.97
C ARG A 50 20.34 -27.16 -3.99
N ASN A 51 19.88 -26.21 -3.18
CA ASN A 51 20.22 -24.79 -3.36
C ASN A 51 21.15 -24.23 -2.26
N ILE A 52 21.06 -24.76 -1.04
CA ILE A 52 21.76 -24.23 0.13
C ILE A 52 22.98 -25.07 0.43
N ARG A 53 22.77 -26.32 0.88
CA ARG A 53 23.81 -27.29 1.23
C ARG A 53 23.25 -28.69 1.23
N SER A 54 24.10 -29.69 1.04
CA SER A 54 23.70 -31.10 1.13
C SER A 54 23.22 -31.44 2.54
N ILE A 55 22.01 -32.01 2.64
CA ILE A 55 21.51 -32.69 3.85
C ILE A 55 21.96 -34.15 3.96
N GLU A 56 22.68 -34.68 2.95
CA GLU A 56 23.30 -36.00 3.00
C GLU A 56 24.77 -35.88 3.36
N PRO A 57 25.19 -36.27 4.58
CA PRO A 57 26.60 -36.31 4.92
C PRO A 57 27.32 -37.43 4.14
N PRO A 58 28.60 -37.28 3.77
CA PRO A 58 29.30 -38.21 2.87
C PRO A 58 29.43 -39.65 3.39
N ASP A 59 29.51 -39.82 4.70
CA ASP A 59 29.56 -41.12 5.39
C ASP A 59 28.16 -41.74 5.61
N GLY A 60 27.10 -40.99 5.28
CA GLY A 60 25.72 -41.46 5.22
C GLY A 60 25.04 -41.67 6.57
N HIS A 61 25.57 -41.10 7.66
CA HIS A 61 24.84 -41.05 8.92
C HIS A 61 23.60 -40.16 8.81
N GLN A 62 22.64 -40.35 9.71
CA GLN A 62 21.47 -39.50 9.78
C GLN A 62 21.85 -38.17 10.43
N ASN A 63 21.64 -37.08 9.69
CA ASN A 63 21.87 -35.71 10.15
C ASN A 63 20.59 -34.86 9.92
N TRP A 64 19.44 -35.46 10.22
CA TRP A 64 18.12 -34.85 10.12
C TRP A 64 17.17 -35.45 11.15
N TRP A 65 16.29 -34.62 11.71
CA TRP A 65 15.28 -35.03 12.70
C TRP A 65 13.90 -34.66 12.17
N TYR A 66 12.89 -35.33 12.70
CA TYR A 66 11.51 -35.27 12.21
C TYR A 66 10.57 -35.65 13.36
N TRP A 67 9.34 -36.10 13.07
CA TRP A 67 8.39 -36.51 14.11
C TRP A 67 9.01 -37.41 15.20
N ASP A 68 8.82 -37.00 16.45
CA ASP A 68 9.19 -37.76 17.64
C ASP A 68 7.95 -37.90 18.54
N PRO A 69 7.61 -39.10 19.04
CA PRO A 69 6.51 -39.27 19.99
C PRO A 69 6.76 -38.61 21.36
N VAL A 70 8.00 -38.27 21.69
CA VAL A 70 8.38 -37.69 22.98
C VAL A 70 9.34 -36.53 22.75
N ASP A 71 8.95 -35.34 23.21
CA ASP A 71 9.80 -34.17 23.17
C ASP A 71 9.92 -33.56 24.58
N SER A 72 11.05 -32.92 24.85
CA SER A 72 11.29 -32.14 26.05
C SER A 72 10.36 -30.93 26.17
N MET A 73 9.84 -30.43 25.05
CA MET A 73 8.87 -29.35 24.99
C MET A 73 7.47 -29.89 24.62
N TRP A 74 6.52 -29.72 25.55
CA TRP A 74 5.18 -30.30 25.42
C TRP A 74 4.38 -29.80 24.20
N ASN A 75 4.73 -28.65 23.63
CA ASN A 75 4.10 -28.05 22.46
C ASN A 75 5.01 -28.05 21.21
N SER A 76 6.09 -28.85 21.20
CA SER A 76 6.99 -28.99 20.05
C SER A 76 6.25 -29.38 18.78
N ASN A 77 6.63 -28.79 17.64
CA ASN A 77 6.04 -29.10 16.34
C ASN A 77 6.53 -30.44 15.75
N HIS A 78 7.56 -31.05 16.37
CA HIS A 78 7.92 -32.45 16.09
C HIS A 78 6.81 -33.40 16.57
N LEU A 79 6.09 -33.09 17.66
CA LEU A 79 4.99 -33.93 18.18
C LEU A 79 3.78 -33.97 17.25
N SER A 80 3.58 -32.97 16.39
CA SER A 80 2.53 -32.94 15.36
C SER A 80 3.03 -33.41 13.99
N GLY A 81 4.31 -33.80 13.88
CA GLY A 81 4.92 -34.23 12.63
C GLY A 81 5.02 -33.13 11.60
N THR A 82 5.02 -31.87 12.04
CA THR A 82 5.02 -30.68 11.17
C THR A 82 6.30 -29.88 11.24
N ALA A 83 7.34 -30.43 11.87
CA ALA A 83 8.69 -29.89 11.91
C ALA A 83 9.74 -30.91 11.45
N ILE A 84 10.84 -30.38 10.95
CA ILE A 84 12.05 -31.12 10.57
C ILE A 84 13.28 -30.32 10.96
N ASP A 85 14.32 -31.02 11.36
CA ASP A 85 15.66 -30.46 11.52
C ASP A 85 16.56 -30.94 10.40
N LEU A 86 17.30 -30.04 9.78
CA LEU A 86 18.23 -30.33 8.70
C LEU A 86 19.64 -29.94 9.11
N CYS A 87 20.62 -30.83 8.89
CA CYS A 87 22.03 -30.59 9.20
C CYS A 87 22.29 -30.30 10.70
N ALA A 88 21.55 -30.91 11.63
CA ALA A 88 21.61 -30.56 13.06
C ALA A 88 22.91 -30.95 13.78
N ASP A 89 23.74 -31.84 13.23
CA ASP A 89 25.10 -32.08 13.74
C ASP A 89 26.04 -30.88 13.47
N GLU A 90 25.64 -30.00 12.54
CA GLU A 90 26.45 -28.89 12.03
C GLU A 90 25.89 -27.53 12.44
N LEU A 91 24.57 -27.43 12.58
CA LEU A 91 23.83 -26.23 12.97
C LEU A 91 23.32 -26.43 14.39
N ASN A 92 23.86 -25.69 15.36
CA ASN A 92 23.48 -25.87 16.75
C ASN A 92 22.26 -25.01 17.10
N GLN A 93 21.33 -25.59 17.83
CA GLN A 93 20.29 -24.86 18.53
C GLN A 93 20.89 -23.76 19.42
N TYR A 94 20.18 -22.63 19.51
CA TYR A 94 20.58 -21.41 20.23
C TYR A 94 21.82 -20.71 19.66
N ARG A 95 22.21 -20.99 18.41
CA ARG A 95 23.34 -20.32 17.74
C ARG A 95 22.98 -19.88 16.33
N TYR A 96 23.77 -18.92 15.84
CA TYR A 96 23.77 -18.49 14.44
C TYR A 96 25.05 -19.02 13.78
N ASP A 97 25.05 -20.29 13.40
CA ASP A 97 26.17 -21.02 12.82
C ASP A 97 26.17 -20.98 11.27
N MET A 98 25.01 -20.75 10.66
CA MET A 98 24.82 -20.74 9.21
C MET A 98 25.51 -19.52 8.57
N PRO A 99 26.38 -19.73 7.56
CA PRO A 99 27.01 -18.65 6.82
C PRO A 99 26.00 -17.69 6.16
N GLN A 100 26.34 -16.40 6.10
CA GLN A 100 25.42 -15.34 5.66
C GLN A 100 24.88 -15.53 4.23
N ASP A 101 25.64 -16.13 3.32
CA ASP A 101 25.19 -16.44 1.97
C ASP A 101 24.12 -17.56 1.97
N GLN A 102 24.25 -18.55 2.85
CA GLN A 102 23.23 -19.57 3.05
C GLN A 102 21.98 -18.99 3.71
N VAL A 103 22.14 -18.07 4.67
CA VAL A 103 21.01 -17.32 5.27
C VAL A 103 20.21 -16.57 4.20
N THR A 104 20.90 -15.87 3.29
CA THR A 104 20.24 -15.17 2.18
C THR A 104 19.47 -16.15 1.28
N LYS A 105 20.03 -17.32 0.99
CA LYS A 105 19.34 -18.37 0.23
C LYS A 105 18.15 -18.96 0.97
N VAL A 106 18.25 -19.21 2.28
CA VAL A 106 17.10 -19.65 3.09
C VAL A 106 15.97 -18.64 2.99
N LYS A 107 16.25 -17.34 3.18
CA LYS A 107 15.25 -16.28 3.06
C LYS A 107 14.60 -16.22 1.67
N GLN A 108 15.39 -16.42 0.61
CA GLN A 108 14.85 -16.55 -0.75
C GLN A 108 13.93 -17.78 -0.88
N GLY A 109 14.32 -18.92 -0.33
CA GLY A 109 13.49 -20.13 -0.29
C GLY A 109 12.19 -19.91 0.47
N LEU A 110 12.22 -19.31 1.66
CA LEU A 110 11.03 -19.02 2.46
C LEU A 110 10.04 -18.14 1.68
N SER A 111 10.54 -17.17 0.90
CA SER A 111 9.71 -16.36 0.00
C SER A 111 9.06 -17.20 -1.10
N LEU A 112 9.80 -18.11 -1.74
CA LEU A 112 9.25 -19.05 -2.74
C LEU A 112 8.21 -20.01 -2.18
N PHE A 113 8.28 -20.30 -0.88
CA PHE A 113 7.35 -21.15 -0.15
C PHE A 113 6.17 -20.38 0.45
N GLU A 114 6.02 -19.09 0.18
CA GLU A 114 4.80 -18.31 0.41
C GLU A 114 4.30 -18.38 1.87
N ALA A 115 5.22 -18.28 2.85
CA ALA A 115 4.98 -18.39 4.29
C ALA A 115 4.46 -19.76 4.78
N ASN A 116 4.45 -20.78 3.93
CA ASN A 116 4.07 -22.15 4.32
C ASN A 116 5.17 -22.88 5.12
N ILE A 117 6.39 -22.32 5.15
CA ILE A 117 7.50 -22.74 6.02
C ILE A 117 7.88 -21.59 6.94
N TYR A 118 8.11 -21.91 8.21
CA TYR A 118 8.73 -21.03 9.19
C TYR A 118 10.13 -21.59 9.56
N TRP A 119 11.08 -20.68 9.80
CA TRP A 119 12.46 -21.02 10.14
C TRP A 119 12.76 -20.67 11.59
N GLY A 120 13.25 -21.63 12.37
CA GLY A 120 13.56 -21.45 13.79
C GLY A 120 14.61 -20.37 14.07
N ARG A 121 15.42 -19.99 13.07
CA ARG A 121 16.33 -18.83 13.20
C ARG A 121 15.59 -17.54 13.57
N ASP A 122 14.37 -17.37 13.10
CA ASP A 122 13.56 -16.17 13.30
C ASP A 122 12.83 -16.15 14.66
N TRP A 123 13.04 -17.17 15.50
CA TRP A 123 12.65 -17.12 16.91
C TRP A 123 13.42 -16.04 17.69
N GLY A 124 12.92 -15.71 18.88
CA GLY A 124 13.48 -14.68 19.73
C GLY A 124 14.93 -14.94 20.13
N ALA A 125 15.67 -13.88 20.46
CA ALA A 125 17.05 -14.00 20.92
C ALA A 125 17.14 -14.86 22.18
N GLY A 126 17.87 -15.97 22.09
CA GLY A 126 17.96 -17.00 23.11
C GLY A 126 17.29 -18.31 22.71
N ASP A 127 16.42 -18.31 21.70
CA ASP A 127 15.65 -19.45 21.23
C ASP A 127 15.90 -19.75 19.74
N GLN A 128 16.76 -18.99 19.05
CA GLN A 128 17.06 -19.19 17.63
C GLN A 128 17.54 -20.62 17.32
N ASP A 129 17.04 -21.20 16.23
CA ASP A 129 17.40 -22.55 15.82
C ASP A 129 17.48 -22.68 14.29
N GLU A 130 18.70 -22.74 13.76
CA GLU A 130 18.92 -22.69 12.31
C GLU A 130 18.73 -24.01 11.59
N MET A 131 18.77 -25.12 12.32
CA MET A 131 18.47 -26.44 11.78
C MET A 131 16.95 -26.65 11.61
N HIS A 132 16.15 -25.96 12.43
CA HIS A 132 14.72 -26.19 12.60
C HIS A 132 13.87 -25.49 11.54
N PHE A 133 13.02 -26.27 10.87
CA PHE A 133 12.00 -25.78 9.94
C PHE A 133 10.66 -26.41 10.23
N GLN A 134 9.58 -25.65 10.11
CA GLN A 134 8.23 -26.14 10.38
C GLN A 134 7.20 -25.62 9.39
N CYS A 135 6.04 -26.26 9.34
CA CYS A 135 4.86 -25.67 8.71
C CYS A 135 4.52 -24.34 9.39
N GLY A 136 4.17 -23.32 8.61
CA GLY A 136 3.85 -21.97 9.13
C GLY A 136 2.63 -21.94 10.07
N TYR A 137 2.52 -20.88 10.88
CA TYR A 137 1.54 -20.75 11.97
C TYR A 137 0.05 -20.79 11.56
N ASP A 138 -0.28 -20.51 10.30
CA ASP A 138 -1.66 -20.48 9.79
C ASP A 138 -1.95 -21.58 8.76
N THR A 139 -1.27 -22.73 8.86
CA THR A 139 -1.35 -23.78 7.84
C THR A 139 -2.35 -24.90 8.15
N TRP A 140 -2.75 -25.09 9.41
CA TRP A 140 -3.74 -26.10 9.78
C TRP A 140 -5.13 -25.79 9.23
N ASN A 141 -5.75 -26.74 8.52
CA ASN A 141 -7.06 -26.58 7.87
C ASN A 141 -7.19 -25.34 6.98
N ASN A 142 -6.08 -24.86 6.42
CA ASN A 142 -6.06 -23.71 5.53
C ASN A 142 -6.09 -24.15 4.05
N PRO A 143 -7.12 -23.77 3.25
CA PRO A 143 -7.18 -24.08 1.83
C PRO A 143 -5.96 -23.59 1.02
N ARG A 144 -5.30 -22.50 1.46
CA ARG A 144 -4.08 -21.98 0.81
C ARG A 144 -2.91 -22.93 0.93
N PHE A 145 -2.76 -23.59 2.09
CA PHE A 145 -1.72 -24.59 2.31
C PHE A 145 -1.92 -25.81 1.40
N ALA A 146 -3.17 -26.29 1.29
CA ALA A 146 -3.54 -27.39 0.39
C ALA A 146 -3.29 -27.05 -1.09
N GLN A 147 -3.63 -25.83 -1.52
CA GLN A 147 -3.35 -25.36 -2.89
C GLN A 147 -1.85 -25.26 -3.18
N PHE A 148 -1.05 -24.78 -2.20
CA PHE A 148 0.41 -24.73 -2.34
C PHE A 148 1.02 -26.14 -2.44
N ALA A 149 0.56 -27.08 -1.60
CA ALA A 149 0.96 -28.49 -1.69
C ALA A 149 0.61 -29.09 -3.06
N GLN A 150 -0.57 -28.78 -3.61
CA GLN A 150 -0.95 -29.24 -4.95
C GLN A 150 -0.04 -28.66 -6.03
N ARG A 151 0.30 -27.36 -6.00
CA ARG A 151 1.26 -26.76 -6.94
C ARG A 151 2.61 -27.46 -6.92
N LEU A 152 3.12 -27.83 -5.74
CA LEU A 152 4.35 -28.63 -5.63
C LEU A 152 4.22 -29.98 -6.32
N ARG A 153 3.12 -30.71 -6.13
CA ARG A 153 2.85 -31.98 -6.84
C ARG A 153 2.79 -31.79 -8.34
N ASP A 154 2.27 -30.66 -8.80
CA ASP A 154 2.18 -30.26 -10.22
C ASP A 154 3.52 -29.71 -10.76
N GLY A 155 4.62 -29.87 -10.02
CA GLY A 155 5.97 -29.56 -10.47
C GLY A 155 6.44 -28.14 -10.16
N TYR A 156 5.74 -27.39 -9.31
CA TYR A 156 6.24 -26.11 -8.81
C TYR A 156 7.64 -26.29 -8.18
N LEU A 157 8.55 -25.37 -8.49
CA LEU A 157 9.98 -25.43 -8.17
C LEU A 157 10.75 -26.65 -8.72
N ASN A 158 10.16 -27.42 -9.65
CA ASN A 158 10.77 -28.61 -10.24
C ASN A 158 11.26 -29.60 -9.16
N ILE A 159 10.40 -29.89 -8.17
CA ILE A 159 10.74 -30.74 -7.02
C ILE A 159 10.21 -32.17 -7.21
N PHE A 160 8.89 -32.31 -7.42
CA PHE A 160 8.26 -33.62 -7.61
C PHE A 160 8.06 -34.01 -9.08
N GLY A 161 8.35 -33.09 -10.00
CA GLY A 161 8.24 -33.29 -11.44
C GLY A 161 8.57 -31.99 -12.19
N PRO A 162 8.66 -32.02 -13.53
CA PRO A 162 8.80 -30.80 -14.32
C PRO A 162 7.61 -29.87 -14.08
N PRO A 163 7.79 -28.53 -14.05
CA PRO A 163 6.69 -27.60 -13.86
C PRO A 163 5.61 -27.78 -14.92
N ASP A 164 4.33 -27.83 -14.53
CA ASP A 164 3.21 -27.73 -15.47
C ASP A 164 3.37 -26.44 -16.31
N PRO A 165 3.61 -26.54 -17.64
CA PRO A 165 3.82 -25.36 -18.47
C PRO A 165 2.57 -24.46 -18.56
N LEU A 166 1.39 -24.99 -18.21
CA LEU A 166 0.11 -24.31 -18.20
C LEU A 166 -0.29 -23.79 -16.81
N ALA A 167 0.48 -24.06 -15.76
CA ALA A 167 0.18 -23.53 -14.43
C ALA A 167 0.37 -22.01 -14.41
N PHE A 168 -0.53 -21.32 -13.69
CA PHE A 168 -0.37 -19.91 -13.41
C PHE A 168 0.93 -19.70 -12.62
N PRO A 169 1.87 -18.87 -13.11
CA PRO A 169 3.24 -18.85 -12.61
C PRO A 169 3.42 -17.98 -11.37
N LEU A 170 2.40 -17.21 -10.95
CA LEU A 170 2.49 -16.30 -9.82
C LEU A 170 1.90 -16.90 -8.54
N PRO A 171 2.35 -16.45 -7.35
CA PRO A 171 1.75 -16.82 -6.07
C PRO A 171 0.26 -16.51 -5.99
N MET A 172 -0.44 -17.16 -5.07
CA MET A 172 -1.87 -16.89 -4.87
C MET A 172 -2.10 -15.42 -4.51
N GLY A 173 -3.01 -14.76 -5.23
CA GLY A 173 -3.34 -13.35 -5.04
C GLY A 173 -2.46 -12.37 -5.82
N TYR A 174 -1.41 -12.85 -6.50
CA TYR A 174 -0.63 -12.04 -7.43
C TYR A 174 -1.20 -12.11 -8.84
N TYR A 175 -0.92 -11.08 -9.64
CA TYR A 175 -1.36 -10.95 -11.03
C TYR A 175 -0.39 -10.07 -11.81
N TYR A 176 -0.45 -10.14 -13.14
CA TYR A 176 0.30 -9.19 -13.98
C TYR A 176 -0.49 -7.91 -14.17
N GLY A 177 0.16 -6.76 -14.08
CA GLY A 177 -0.47 -5.44 -14.16
C GLY A 177 0.54 -4.28 -14.18
N PRO A 178 0.10 -3.03 -13.95
CA PRO A 178 0.96 -1.86 -14.03
C PRO A 178 2.04 -1.85 -12.94
N LEU A 179 3.20 -1.27 -13.26
CA LEU A 179 4.31 -1.09 -12.32
C LEU A 179 3.87 -0.29 -11.08
N GLU A 180 3.04 0.73 -11.28
CA GLU A 180 2.50 1.60 -10.24
C GLU A 180 1.32 0.97 -9.48
N GLY A 181 0.98 -0.27 -9.79
CA GLY A 181 -0.08 -1.02 -9.13
C GLY A 181 0.23 -1.40 -7.67
N PRO A 182 -0.69 -2.11 -7.00
CA PRO A 182 -0.45 -2.63 -5.66
C PRO A 182 0.73 -3.63 -5.59
N ASP A 183 1.30 -3.87 -4.42
CA ASP A 183 2.51 -4.73 -4.23
C ASP A 183 2.38 -6.16 -4.77
N ASN A 184 1.15 -6.68 -4.92
CA ASN A 184 0.88 -7.99 -5.52
C ASN A 184 0.78 -7.97 -7.06
N CYS A 185 1.20 -6.87 -7.68
CA CYS A 185 1.23 -6.66 -9.12
C CYS A 185 2.64 -6.92 -9.67
N ILE A 186 2.74 -7.75 -10.71
CA ILE A 186 4.00 -8.05 -11.38
C ILE A 186 3.98 -7.42 -12.78
N SER A 187 4.80 -6.39 -13.01
CA SER A 187 4.88 -5.73 -14.32
C SER A 187 5.96 -6.34 -15.23
N GLY A 188 6.96 -7.00 -14.65
CA GLY A 188 8.18 -7.41 -15.35
C GLY A 188 9.26 -6.33 -15.35
N ASP A 189 8.97 -5.13 -14.84
CA ASP A 189 9.89 -3.98 -14.80
C ASP A 189 10.62 -3.85 -13.46
N TYR A 190 10.11 -4.43 -12.37
CA TYR A 190 10.86 -4.42 -11.12
C TYR A 190 12.10 -5.30 -11.24
N ALA A 191 13.21 -4.83 -10.66
CA ALA A 191 14.45 -5.61 -10.57
C ALA A 191 14.25 -6.91 -9.75
N THR A 192 13.28 -6.91 -8.84
CA THR A 192 12.89 -8.05 -8.00
C THR A 192 11.92 -9.01 -8.68
N ASP A 193 11.32 -8.64 -9.83
CA ASP A 193 10.44 -9.54 -10.56
C ASP A 193 11.23 -10.75 -11.05
N SER A 194 10.79 -11.93 -10.65
CA SER A 194 11.51 -13.17 -10.98
C SER A 194 11.53 -13.43 -12.48
N GLN A 195 12.62 -14.00 -12.98
CA GLN A 195 12.70 -14.40 -14.39
C GLN A 195 11.59 -15.39 -14.77
N ALA A 196 11.18 -16.26 -13.85
CA ALA A 196 10.08 -17.20 -14.06
C ALA A 196 8.73 -16.50 -14.28
N ALA A 197 8.45 -15.42 -13.54
CA ALA A 197 7.27 -14.60 -13.75
C ALA A 197 7.30 -13.91 -15.12
N LYS A 198 8.45 -13.34 -15.52
CA LYS A 198 8.63 -12.71 -16.84
C LYS A 198 8.44 -13.71 -17.97
N ASP A 199 9.05 -14.89 -17.86
CA ASP A 199 8.89 -15.98 -18.83
C ASP A 199 7.45 -16.51 -18.88
N GLY A 200 6.74 -16.49 -17.73
CA GLY A 200 5.31 -16.75 -17.64
C GLY A 200 4.49 -15.82 -18.52
N LEU A 201 4.65 -14.51 -18.33
CA LEU A 201 3.95 -13.51 -19.12
C LEU A 201 4.27 -13.62 -20.61
N GLY A 202 5.53 -13.91 -20.94
CA GLY A 202 5.95 -14.17 -22.31
C GLY A 202 5.20 -15.33 -22.97
N ARG A 203 4.94 -16.43 -22.25
CA ARG A 203 4.13 -17.55 -22.78
C ARG A 203 2.69 -17.14 -23.05
N TRP A 204 2.10 -16.35 -22.16
CA TRP A 204 0.74 -15.85 -22.32
C TRP A 204 0.63 -14.91 -23.54
N GLN A 205 1.60 -14.01 -23.72
CA GLN A 205 1.72 -13.14 -24.90
C GLN A 205 1.86 -13.94 -26.19
N GLU A 206 2.79 -14.91 -26.23
CA GLU A 206 3.02 -15.79 -27.38
C GLU A 206 1.74 -16.55 -27.77
N LYS A 207 1.02 -17.08 -26.79
CA LYS A 207 -0.22 -17.84 -26.99
C LYS A 207 -1.36 -17.02 -27.60
N LEU A 208 -1.34 -15.70 -27.41
CA LEU A 208 -2.28 -14.76 -28.02
C LEU A 208 -1.77 -14.14 -29.33
N GLY A 209 -0.56 -14.51 -29.78
CA GLY A 209 0.06 -13.91 -30.96
C GLY A 209 0.53 -12.46 -30.76
N LEU A 210 0.73 -12.03 -29.51
CA LEU A 210 1.31 -10.73 -29.18
C LEU A 210 2.83 -10.75 -29.31
N ALA A 211 3.45 -9.57 -29.35
CA ALA A 211 4.90 -9.47 -29.17
C ALA A 211 5.29 -9.99 -27.78
N VAL A 212 6.29 -10.87 -27.74
CA VAL A 212 6.77 -11.48 -26.49
C VAL A 212 7.75 -10.54 -25.80
N THR A 213 7.23 -9.53 -25.13
CA THR A 213 8.04 -8.54 -24.40
C THR A 213 8.44 -9.05 -23.03
N LYS A 214 7.67 -9.95 -22.41
CA LYS A 214 7.79 -10.37 -20.99
C LYS A 214 7.54 -9.24 -19.99
N HIS A 215 7.01 -8.12 -20.47
CA HIS A 215 6.59 -6.97 -19.69
C HIS A 215 5.08 -6.83 -19.84
N TRP A 216 4.41 -6.38 -18.78
CA TRP A 216 3.02 -5.97 -18.88
C TRP A 216 3.01 -4.62 -19.60
N ASP A 217 2.80 -4.68 -20.91
CA ASP A 217 2.78 -3.52 -21.81
C ASP A 217 1.36 -3.18 -22.26
N ASP A 218 1.22 -2.09 -23.02
CA ASP A 218 -0.07 -1.61 -23.52
C ASP A 218 -0.85 -2.69 -24.30
N ALA A 219 -0.16 -3.49 -25.13
CA ALA A 219 -0.79 -4.55 -25.92
C ALA A 219 -1.30 -5.69 -25.03
N THR A 220 -0.49 -6.12 -24.05
CA THR A 220 -0.84 -7.13 -23.06
C THR A 220 -2.06 -6.70 -22.25
N ALA A 221 -2.02 -5.46 -21.75
CA ALA A 221 -3.07 -4.86 -20.97
C ALA A 221 -4.40 -4.79 -21.74
N LYS A 222 -4.36 -4.37 -23.00
CA LYS A 222 -5.55 -4.29 -23.86
C LYS A 222 -6.11 -5.65 -24.26
N ALA A 223 -5.25 -6.64 -24.49
CA ALA A 223 -5.70 -8.00 -24.73
C ALA A 223 -6.43 -8.58 -23.52
N ALA A 224 -5.91 -8.35 -22.31
CA ALA A 224 -6.56 -8.75 -21.07
C ALA A 224 -7.89 -7.99 -20.85
N THR A 225 -7.94 -6.69 -21.16
CA THR A 225 -9.19 -5.90 -21.13
C THR A 225 -10.26 -6.49 -22.05
N GLU A 226 -9.89 -6.85 -23.29
CA GLU A 226 -10.80 -7.46 -24.25
C GLU A 226 -11.36 -8.79 -23.73
N LEU A 227 -10.50 -9.66 -23.22
CA LEU A 227 -10.89 -10.92 -22.58
C LEU A 227 -11.87 -10.70 -21.42
N GLN A 228 -11.54 -9.80 -20.49
CA GLN A 228 -12.36 -9.50 -19.33
C GLN A 228 -13.75 -8.99 -19.73
N ARG A 229 -13.81 -8.09 -20.72
CA ARG A 229 -15.08 -7.56 -21.25
C ARG A 229 -15.93 -8.66 -21.89
N GLN A 230 -15.34 -9.53 -22.72
CA GLN A 230 -16.07 -10.65 -23.32
C GLN A 230 -16.59 -11.67 -22.31
N LYS A 231 -15.82 -11.91 -21.24
CA LYS A 231 -16.21 -12.82 -20.16
C LYS A 231 -17.14 -12.19 -19.11
N GLY A 232 -17.35 -10.88 -19.16
CA GLY A 232 -18.13 -10.14 -18.17
C GLY A 232 -17.47 -10.12 -16.79
N TRP A 233 -16.14 -10.19 -16.73
CA TRP A 233 -15.39 -10.13 -15.48
C TRP A 233 -15.28 -8.69 -14.98
N PRO A 234 -15.34 -8.46 -13.66
CA PRO A 234 -15.26 -7.11 -13.10
C PRO A 234 -13.85 -6.51 -13.26
N PRO A 235 -13.72 -5.18 -13.42
CA PRO A 235 -12.42 -4.53 -13.44
C PRO A 235 -11.77 -4.55 -12.05
N ASN A 236 -10.44 -4.41 -12.02
CA ASN A 236 -9.71 -4.19 -10.78
C ASN A 236 -10.07 -2.81 -10.19
N PRO A 237 -10.35 -2.71 -8.88
CA PRO A 237 -10.72 -1.43 -8.25
C PRO A 237 -9.59 -0.39 -8.22
N ALA A 238 -8.33 -0.79 -8.38
CA ALA A 238 -7.17 0.10 -8.32
C ALA A 238 -6.81 0.71 -9.68
N PHE A 239 -6.87 -0.05 -10.79
CA PHE A 239 -6.41 0.40 -12.11
C PHE A 239 -7.36 0.07 -13.28
N GLY A 240 -8.54 -0.51 -13.00
CA GLY A 240 -9.51 -0.88 -14.03
C GLY A 240 -9.23 -2.25 -14.66
N TYR A 241 -9.52 -2.37 -15.95
CA TYR A 241 -9.30 -3.60 -16.72
C TYR A 241 -7.82 -3.79 -17.11
N GLY A 242 -7.46 -4.98 -17.59
CA GLY A 242 -6.17 -5.25 -18.21
C GLY A 242 -5.18 -6.03 -17.35
N GLY A 243 -5.55 -6.38 -16.12
CA GLY A 243 -4.76 -7.30 -15.30
C GLY A 243 -4.88 -8.74 -15.81
N VAL A 244 -3.79 -9.51 -15.75
CA VAL A 244 -3.81 -10.96 -16.05
C VAL A 244 -3.76 -11.73 -14.73
N TYR A 245 -4.92 -12.19 -14.25
CA TYR A 245 -5.04 -13.05 -13.08
C TYR A 245 -5.02 -14.52 -13.52
N ALA A 246 -5.12 -15.42 -12.54
CA ALA A 246 -5.22 -16.85 -12.80
C ALA A 246 -6.38 -17.20 -13.77
N ALA A 247 -7.51 -16.47 -13.71
CA ALA A 247 -8.64 -16.72 -14.59
C ALA A 247 -8.35 -16.33 -16.06
N GLU A 248 -7.76 -15.16 -16.30
CA GLU A 248 -7.31 -14.73 -17.63
C GLU A 248 -6.21 -15.65 -18.17
N TRP A 249 -5.31 -16.08 -17.29
CA TRP A 249 -4.29 -17.06 -17.63
C TRP A 249 -4.91 -18.37 -18.09
N ASP A 250 -5.79 -18.97 -17.28
CA ASP A 250 -6.40 -20.26 -17.58
C ASP A 250 -7.26 -20.20 -18.85
N ALA A 251 -8.00 -19.10 -19.06
CA ALA A 251 -8.77 -18.91 -20.29
C ALA A 251 -7.89 -18.98 -21.55
N VAL A 252 -6.69 -18.39 -21.52
CA VAL A 252 -5.76 -18.39 -22.67
C VAL A 252 -4.97 -19.69 -22.76
N MET A 253 -4.40 -20.13 -21.64
CA MET A 253 -3.43 -21.21 -21.60
C MET A 253 -4.09 -22.59 -21.59
N ARG A 254 -5.20 -22.75 -20.86
CA ARG A 254 -5.92 -24.03 -20.73
C ARG A 254 -7.11 -24.11 -21.68
N ASP A 255 -7.93 -23.06 -21.73
CA ASP A 255 -9.17 -23.06 -22.53
C ASP A 255 -8.94 -22.60 -23.97
N ASN A 256 -7.71 -22.23 -24.32
CA ASN A 256 -7.30 -21.81 -25.66
C ASN A 256 -8.16 -20.66 -26.22
N TRP A 257 -8.59 -19.74 -25.36
CA TRP A 257 -9.18 -18.48 -25.81
C TRP A 257 -8.16 -17.70 -26.65
N GLN A 258 -8.66 -16.99 -27.64
CA GLN A 258 -7.88 -16.21 -28.60
C GLN A 258 -8.53 -14.84 -28.75
N LEU A 259 -7.73 -13.84 -29.13
CA LEU A 259 -8.24 -12.53 -29.51
C LEU A 259 -9.20 -12.65 -30.71
N PRO A 260 -10.24 -11.80 -30.80
CA PRO A 260 -11.09 -11.72 -32.00
C PRO A 260 -10.27 -11.52 -33.26
N GLU A 261 -10.73 -12.06 -34.39
CA GLU A 261 -10.04 -11.92 -35.69
C GLU A 261 -9.86 -10.45 -36.11
N ASP A 262 -10.79 -9.58 -35.72
CA ASP A 262 -10.79 -8.14 -36.01
C ASP A 262 -10.22 -7.29 -34.86
N TRP A 263 -9.57 -7.93 -33.89
CA TRP A 263 -8.98 -7.24 -32.74
C TRP A 263 -7.94 -6.21 -33.18
N ASP A 264 -8.05 -5.03 -32.57
CA ASP A 264 -7.18 -3.89 -32.81
C ASP A 264 -6.95 -3.16 -31.50
N ALA A 265 -5.72 -3.24 -30.99
CA ALA A 265 -5.31 -2.59 -29.75
C ALA A 265 -5.54 -1.07 -29.76
N SER A 266 -5.62 -0.41 -30.92
CA SER A 266 -5.92 1.03 -30.98
C SER A 266 -7.37 1.37 -30.64
N LYS A 267 -8.29 0.39 -30.73
CA LYS A 267 -9.72 0.54 -30.44
C LYS A 267 -10.09 0.14 -29.01
N VAL A 268 -9.18 -0.53 -28.31
CA VAL A 268 -9.37 -0.91 -26.91
C VAL A 268 -8.79 0.19 -26.05
N GLU A 269 -9.61 0.80 -25.20
CA GLU A 269 -9.10 1.69 -24.15
C GLU A 269 -8.23 0.87 -23.19
N GLY A 270 -6.97 1.29 -23.05
CA GLY A 270 -6.04 0.67 -22.11
C GLY A 270 -6.42 0.98 -20.66
N PRO A 271 -5.92 0.21 -19.69
CA PRO A 271 -5.99 0.57 -18.27
C PRO A 271 -5.45 1.96 -18.02
N GLU A 272 -6.03 2.61 -17.02
CA GLU A 272 -5.45 3.83 -16.48
C GLU A 272 -4.39 3.46 -15.45
N ILE A 273 -3.19 4.00 -15.65
CA ILE A 273 -2.11 3.88 -14.66
C ILE A 273 -2.62 4.48 -13.34
N PRO A 274 -2.53 3.76 -12.22
CA PRO A 274 -3.05 4.21 -10.92
C PRO A 274 -2.11 5.21 -10.25
N LEU A 275 -1.61 6.18 -11.03
CA LEU A 275 -0.72 7.24 -10.59
C LEU A 275 -1.03 8.54 -11.34
N VAL A 276 -1.42 9.56 -10.59
CA VAL A 276 -1.53 10.94 -11.11
C VAL A 276 -0.40 11.77 -10.54
N LYS A 277 0.39 12.41 -11.41
CA LYS A 277 1.45 13.35 -11.04
C LYS A 277 1.11 14.78 -11.44
N TRP A 278 1.62 15.75 -10.68
CA TRP A 278 1.62 17.17 -11.05
C TRP A 278 2.69 17.94 -10.29
N GLY A 279 3.26 18.97 -10.91
CA GLY A 279 4.05 19.95 -10.19
C GLY A 279 3.22 21.15 -9.72
N ASP A 280 3.75 21.87 -8.74
CA ASP A 280 3.24 23.15 -8.29
C ASP A 280 4.27 24.27 -8.48
N TYR A 281 3.81 25.39 -9.05
CA TYR A 281 4.68 26.42 -9.61
C TYR A 281 4.26 27.81 -9.17
N SER A 282 5.22 28.74 -9.14
CA SER A 282 5.02 30.14 -8.76
C SER A 282 5.80 31.07 -9.70
N GLN A 283 5.78 32.37 -9.42
CA GLN A 283 6.60 33.36 -10.14
C GLN A 283 8.10 33.09 -10.09
N TYR A 284 8.58 32.18 -9.23
CA TYR A 284 10.01 31.91 -9.06
C TYR A 284 10.59 30.95 -10.10
N GLN A 285 9.75 30.18 -10.80
CA GLN A 285 10.20 29.41 -11.97
C GLN A 285 10.58 30.35 -13.11
N GLU A 286 11.61 30.04 -13.90
CA GLU A 286 12.14 30.96 -14.92
C GLU A 286 11.14 31.28 -16.04
N CYS A 287 10.29 30.32 -16.39
CA CYS A 287 9.35 30.37 -17.50
C CYS A 287 7.88 30.20 -17.04
N CYS A 288 6.95 30.39 -17.99
CA CYS A 288 5.56 29.96 -17.84
C CYS A 288 5.39 28.57 -18.48
N ILE A 289 4.27 27.90 -18.17
CA ILE A 289 3.91 26.62 -18.79
C ILE A 289 3.87 26.71 -20.32
N ASP A 290 4.28 25.63 -21.00
CA ASP A 290 4.13 25.44 -22.44
C ASP A 290 3.75 23.97 -22.76
N GLU A 291 3.75 23.59 -24.04
CA GLU A 291 3.40 22.22 -24.45
C GLU A 291 4.38 21.13 -24.01
N SER A 292 5.54 21.47 -23.45
CA SER A 292 6.49 20.49 -22.93
C SER A 292 6.09 19.92 -21.56
N TYR A 293 5.06 20.51 -20.92
CA TYR A 293 4.57 20.03 -19.63
C TYR A 293 4.03 18.59 -19.73
N PRO A 294 4.56 17.63 -18.94
CA PRO A 294 4.34 16.20 -19.18
C PRO A 294 3.08 15.64 -18.52
N TYR A 295 2.42 16.39 -17.64
CA TYR A 295 1.39 15.84 -16.75
C TYR A 295 -0.03 16.34 -17.08
N PRO A 296 -1.08 15.55 -16.80
CA PRO A 296 -2.47 15.94 -17.06
C PRO A 296 -3.01 16.93 -16.03
N VAL A 297 -2.30 17.18 -14.93
CA VAL A 297 -2.70 18.09 -13.86
C VAL A 297 -1.56 19.07 -13.59
N VAL A 298 -1.87 20.33 -13.32
CA VAL A 298 -0.88 21.37 -12.96
C VAL A 298 -1.38 22.22 -11.80
N CYS A 299 -0.47 22.73 -10.97
CA CYS A 299 -0.78 23.63 -9.87
C CYS A 299 0.01 24.95 -9.98
N PHE A 300 -0.64 26.09 -9.78
CA PHE A 300 -0.01 27.42 -9.82
C PHE A 300 -0.34 28.21 -8.57
N ARG A 301 0.65 28.94 -8.04
CA ARG A 301 0.40 29.96 -7.02
C ARG A 301 -0.44 31.04 -7.65
N ALA A 302 -1.63 31.23 -7.12
CA ALA A 302 -2.50 32.34 -7.47
C ALA A 302 -2.09 33.60 -6.72
N SER A 303 -1.84 33.45 -5.43
CA SER A 303 -1.50 34.59 -4.59
C SER A 303 -0.90 34.17 -3.26
N ILE A 304 -0.36 35.18 -2.59
CA ILE A 304 -0.02 35.19 -1.18
C ILE A 304 -0.63 36.47 -0.61
N ALA A 305 -1.03 36.48 0.66
CA ALA A 305 -1.58 37.65 1.34
C ALA A 305 -0.89 38.98 0.94
N ASP A 306 -1.69 39.99 0.60
CA ASP A 306 -1.18 41.34 0.28
C ASP A 306 -0.87 42.12 1.58
N ALA A 307 0.38 42.55 1.72
CA ALA A 307 0.86 43.36 2.85
C ALA A 307 0.94 44.87 2.52
N SER A 308 0.15 45.35 1.56
CA SER A 308 0.11 46.77 1.14
C SER A 308 -0.46 47.79 2.14
N ALA A 309 -0.47 47.50 3.45
CA ALA A 309 -0.75 48.51 4.46
C ALA A 309 0.50 49.29 4.94
N THR A 310 1.69 48.68 4.98
CA THR A 310 2.93 49.41 5.32
C THR A 310 4.17 48.62 4.88
N THR A 311 4.70 48.93 3.69
CA THR A 311 5.99 48.46 3.14
C THR A 311 6.15 46.96 2.85
N ALA A 312 5.52 46.45 1.77
CA ALA A 312 5.81 45.11 1.25
C ALA A 312 5.59 44.95 -0.28
N ALA A 313 6.16 45.82 -1.11
CA ALA A 313 6.06 45.73 -2.57
C ALA A 313 6.84 44.55 -3.21
N ARG A 314 7.34 43.59 -2.42
CA ARG A 314 8.26 42.54 -2.92
C ARG A 314 7.74 41.10 -2.77
N TYR A 315 6.69 40.86 -1.97
CA TYR A 315 6.34 39.50 -1.54
C TYR A 315 4.84 39.22 -1.25
N GLY A 316 3.93 40.16 -1.52
CA GLY A 316 2.49 40.03 -1.27
C GLY A 316 1.67 40.29 -2.53
N GLY A 317 0.49 39.69 -2.65
CA GLY A 317 -0.46 39.92 -3.74
C GLY A 317 -0.62 38.75 -4.71
N ILE A 318 -1.17 39.06 -5.89
CA ILE A 318 -1.32 38.11 -7.00
C ILE A 318 0.07 37.74 -7.52
N ASP A 319 0.33 36.45 -7.70
CA ASP A 319 1.60 35.95 -8.23
C ASP A 319 1.82 36.49 -9.65
N THR A 320 3.02 37.03 -9.91
CA THR A 320 3.25 37.82 -11.14
C THR A 320 3.21 37.02 -12.42
N LYS A 321 3.26 35.67 -12.34
CA LYS A 321 3.11 34.79 -13.51
C LYS A 321 1.74 34.11 -13.58
N PHE A 322 0.86 34.33 -12.60
CA PHE A 322 -0.40 33.58 -12.50
C PHE A 322 -1.29 33.77 -13.74
N VAL A 323 -1.47 35.01 -14.20
CA VAL A 323 -2.34 35.31 -15.35
C VAL A 323 -1.82 34.65 -16.63
N ASP A 324 -0.50 34.73 -16.88
CA ASP A 324 0.12 34.14 -18.06
C ASP A 324 0.05 32.60 -18.03
N ASN A 325 0.41 32.01 -16.88
CA ASN A 325 0.31 30.57 -16.67
C ASN A 325 -1.12 30.05 -16.83
N MET A 326 -2.10 30.72 -16.22
CA MET A 326 -3.49 30.31 -16.30
C MET A 326 -4.05 30.45 -17.72
N THR A 327 -3.66 31.52 -18.42
CA THR A 327 -4.07 31.74 -19.82
C THR A 327 -3.56 30.61 -20.71
N ARG A 328 -2.28 30.24 -20.60
CA ARG A 328 -1.71 29.14 -21.39
C ARG A 328 -2.26 27.78 -20.96
N ALA A 329 -2.43 27.53 -19.66
CA ALA A 329 -3.01 26.28 -19.17
C ALA A 329 -4.45 26.06 -19.65
N LYS A 330 -5.28 27.11 -19.73
CA LYS A 330 -6.63 27.03 -20.33
C LYS A 330 -6.59 26.63 -21.82
N GLN A 331 -5.60 27.09 -22.57
CA GLN A 331 -5.40 26.63 -23.96
C GLN A 331 -5.00 25.16 -23.99
N LEU A 332 -4.09 24.72 -23.11
CA LEU A 332 -3.69 23.32 -23.02
C LEU A 332 -4.84 22.40 -22.57
N VAL A 333 -5.79 22.91 -21.76
CA VAL A 333 -7.05 22.23 -21.46
C VAL A 333 -7.90 22.08 -22.72
N ALA A 334 -8.08 23.15 -23.51
CA ALA A 334 -8.83 23.09 -24.76
C ALA A 334 -8.17 22.18 -25.82
N GLU A 335 -6.84 22.07 -25.80
CA GLU A 335 -6.05 21.11 -26.61
C GLU A 335 -6.12 19.68 -26.07
N GLY A 336 -6.76 19.45 -24.92
CA GLY A 336 -6.90 18.14 -24.28
C GLY A 336 -5.65 17.62 -23.56
N LYS A 337 -4.57 18.41 -23.46
CA LYS A 337 -3.30 18.06 -22.81
C LYS A 337 -3.37 18.15 -21.28
N ILE A 338 -4.08 19.14 -20.75
CA ILE A 338 -4.34 19.29 -19.32
C ILE A 338 -5.80 18.94 -19.04
N LYS A 339 -6.06 18.23 -17.94
CA LYS A 339 -7.39 17.81 -17.48
C LYS A 339 -7.85 18.55 -16.22
N LYS A 340 -6.92 19.07 -15.40
CA LYS A 340 -7.25 19.87 -14.22
C LYS A 340 -6.16 20.90 -13.90
N ILE A 341 -6.56 22.05 -13.40
CA ILE A 341 -5.65 23.12 -12.94
C ILE A 341 -5.96 23.42 -11.48
N ILE A 342 -4.96 23.46 -10.61
CA ILE A 342 -5.09 23.85 -9.20
C ILE A 342 -4.51 25.26 -9.04
N ALA A 343 -5.29 26.19 -8.48
CA ALA A 343 -4.81 27.50 -8.07
C ALA A 343 -4.58 27.52 -6.56
N TYR A 344 -3.34 27.67 -6.11
CA TYR A 344 -3.03 27.68 -4.68
C TYR A 344 -2.82 29.07 -4.09
N HIS A 345 -3.22 29.24 -2.84
CA HIS A 345 -2.99 30.44 -2.04
C HIS A 345 -2.10 30.13 -0.85
N PHE A 346 -1.04 30.91 -0.67
CA PHE A 346 -0.19 30.83 0.52
C PHE A 346 -0.85 31.56 1.70
N TRP A 347 -1.18 30.81 2.75
CA TRP A 347 -1.85 31.35 3.93
C TRP A 347 -0.92 32.24 4.78
N VAL A 348 -1.42 33.41 5.17
CA VAL A 348 -0.75 34.28 6.16
C VAL A 348 -1.78 34.82 7.17
N PRO A 349 -1.66 34.53 8.48
CA PRO A 349 -2.63 35.00 9.48
C PRO A 349 -2.73 36.52 9.53
N ASN A 350 -3.94 37.02 9.83
CA ASN A 350 -4.25 38.44 10.00
C ASN A 350 -4.17 39.31 8.73
N PHE A 351 -4.07 38.70 7.56
CA PHE A 351 -4.19 39.39 6.27
C PHE A 351 -5.44 38.98 5.50
N ASP A 352 -5.77 39.72 4.45
CA ASP A 352 -6.89 39.40 3.55
C ASP A 352 -6.51 38.30 2.54
N ASN A 353 -6.45 37.07 3.05
CA ASN A 353 -6.16 35.87 2.25
C ASN A 353 -7.22 35.64 1.17
N TRP A 354 -8.49 35.67 1.59
CA TRP A 354 -9.61 35.36 0.69
C TRP A 354 -9.80 36.42 -0.40
N GLY A 355 -9.77 37.72 -0.05
CA GLY A 355 -9.94 38.79 -1.03
C GLY A 355 -8.82 38.78 -2.07
N THR A 356 -7.58 38.55 -1.64
CA THR A 356 -6.43 38.45 -2.56
C THR A 356 -6.54 37.23 -3.48
N PHE A 357 -6.92 36.07 -2.95
CA PHE A 357 -7.17 34.88 -3.78
C PHE A 357 -8.30 35.10 -4.78
N LYS A 358 -9.44 35.63 -4.33
CA LYS A 358 -10.57 35.93 -5.21
C LYS A 358 -10.17 36.90 -6.31
N ALA A 359 -9.41 37.95 -6.01
CA ALA A 359 -8.92 38.89 -7.01
C ALA A 359 -8.05 38.22 -8.08
N ALA A 360 -7.19 37.25 -7.69
CA ALA A 360 -6.42 36.45 -8.64
C ALA A 360 -7.34 35.65 -9.58
N ILE A 361 -8.35 34.97 -9.02
CA ILE A 361 -9.32 34.20 -9.80
C ILE A 361 -10.15 35.10 -10.72
N ASP A 362 -10.58 36.27 -10.26
CA ASP A 362 -11.31 37.25 -11.08
C ASP A 362 -10.44 37.74 -12.25
N ALA A 363 -9.13 37.94 -12.04
CA ALA A 363 -8.19 38.41 -13.07
C ALA A 363 -8.03 37.45 -14.26
N VAL A 364 -8.35 36.16 -14.09
CA VAL A 364 -8.29 35.13 -15.15
C VAL A 364 -9.66 34.79 -15.75
N GLY A 365 -10.66 35.63 -15.45
CA GLY A 365 -12.04 35.50 -15.94
C GLY A 365 -12.97 34.70 -15.04
N GLY A 366 -12.61 34.49 -13.77
CA GLY A 366 -13.42 33.74 -12.81
C GLY A 366 -13.20 32.22 -12.84
N VAL A 367 -14.11 31.50 -12.17
CA VAL A 367 -14.06 30.03 -12.08
C VAL A 367 -14.51 29.39 -13.40
N PHE A 368 -13.77 28.37 -13.83
CA PHE A 368 -14.10 27.51 -14.99
C PHE A 368 -14.08 26.02 -14.58
N PRO A 369 -14.68 25.09 -15.37
CA PRO A 369 -14.95 23.71 -14.93
C PRO A 369 -13.74 22.93 -14.41
N GLU A 370 -12.58 23.11 -15.03
CA GLU A 370 -11.34 22.39 -14.73
C GLU A 370 -10.52 23.01 -13.61
N LEU A 371 -10.92 24.19 -13.09
CA LEU A 371 -10.21 24.86 -12.01
C LEU A 371 -10.47 24.15 -10.67
N ALA A 372 -9.46 24.08 -9.82
CA ALA A 372 -9.56 23.70 -8.44
C ALA A 372 -8.75 24.68 -7.59
N PHE A 373 -8.82 24.58 -6.27
CA PHE A 373 -8.02 25.44 -5.42
C PHE A 373 -7.44 24.72 -4.22
N MET A 374 -6.30 25.24 -3.77
CA MET A 374 -5.56 24.74 -2.61
C MET A 374 -5.24 25.90 -1.67
N VAL A 375 -5.35 25.65 -0.36
CA VAL A 375 -4.72 26.53 0.64
C VAL A 375 -3.43 25.88 1.09
N ASP A 376 -2.33 26.59 0.91
CA ASP A 376 -1.00 26.21 1.38
C ASP A 376 -0.80 26.77 2.79
N VAL A 377 -0.72 25.86 3.77
CA VAL A 377 -0.63 26.16 5.20
C VAL A 377 0.67 25.62 5.76
N GLU A 378 1.65 26.51 5.85
CA GLU A 378 2.99 26.24 6.37
C GLU A 378 3.50 27.40 7.24
N ASP A 379 4.66 27.26 7.87
CA ASP A 379 5.18 28.31 8.75
C ASP A 379 5.75 29.53 8.01
N GLY A 380 6.00 29.40 6.71
CA GLY A 380 6.62 30.42 5.88
C GLY A 380 8.03 30.81 6.34
N GLY A 381 8.70 29.92 7.08
CA GLY A 381 10.02 30.09 7.65
C GLY A 381 10.16 31.34 8.54
N PRO A 382 11.39 31.85 8.72
CA PRO A 382 11.65 33.04 9.54
C PRO A 382 10.97 34.33 9.03
N LYS A 383 10.45 34.31 7.79
CA LYS A 383 9.86 35.47 7.15
C LYS A 383 8.45 35.73 7.66
N TRP A 384 7.61 34.70 7.71
CA TRP A 384 6.22 34.83 8.15
C TRP A 384 6.02 34.32 9.57
N ASP A 385 6.86 33.39 10.04
CA ASP A 385 6.84 32.81 11.39
C ASP A 385 5.42 32.46 11.86
N ILE A 386 4.68 31.75 11.00
CA ILE A 386 3.29 31.39 11.26
C ILE A 386 3.29 30.27 12.30
N ARG A 387 2.54 30.48 13.39
CA ARG A 387 2.46 29.59 14.55
C ARG A 387 1.04 29.51 15.09
N GLY A 388 0.76 28.45 15.83
CA GLY A 388 -0.53 28.23 16.50
C GLY A 388 -1.66 27.87 15.54
N ASP A 389 -2.81 27.56 16.12
CA ASP A 389 -3.96 27.02 15.39
C ASP A 389 -4.55 28.03 14.37
N GLN A 390 -4.42 27.70 13.09
CA GLN A 390 -4.92 28.48 11.95
C GLN A 390 -6.29 28.01 11.44
N SER A 391 -6.87 26.98 12.05
CA SER A 391 -8.00 26.25 11.49
C SER A 391 -9.22 27.12 11.21
N SER A 392 -9.51 28.11 12.07
CA SER A 392 -10.69 28.98 11.87
C SER A 392 -10.63 29.74 10.55
N GLY A 393 -9.49 30.37 10.25
CA GLY A 393 -9.31 31.16 9.04
C GLY A 393 -9.20 30.30 7.79
N VAL A 394 -8.46 29.17 7.89
CA VAL A 394 -8.33 28.21 6.79
C VAL A 394 -9.69 27.59 6.43
N ASN A 395 -10.49 27.18 7.42
CA ASN A 395 -11.82 26.62 7.18
C ASN A 395 -12.79 27.64 6.58
N GLU A 396 -12.69 28.91 6.98
CA GLU A 396 -13.45 30.00 6.36
C GLU A 396 -13.05 30.19 4.89
N PHE A 397 -11.75 30.18 4.58
CA PHE A 397 -11.24 30.27 3.21
C PHE A 397 -11.79 29.12 2.35
N ILE A 398 -11.69 27.88 2.84
CA ILE A 398 -12.21 26.69 2.15
C ILE A 398 -13.72 26.84 1.88
N THR A 399 -14.49 27.26 2.89
CA THR A 399 -15.95 27.43 2.76
C THR A 399 -16.30 28.46 1.69
N LYS A 400 -15.62 29.61 1.69
CA LYS A 400 -15.83 30.66 0.68
C LYS A 400 -15.41 30.19 -0.72
N GLY A 401 -14.31 29.45 -0.82
CA GLY A 401 -13.82 28.84 -2.06
C GLY A 401 -14.83 27.86 -2.66
N GLN A 402 -15.31 26.92 -1.87
CA GLN A 402 -16.32 25.94 -2.30
C GLN A 402 -17.62 26.62 -2.76
N ALA A 403 -18.01 27.73 -2.12
CA ALA A 403 -19.17 28.53 -2.52
C ALA A 403 -18.94 29.27 -3.85
N LEU A 404 -17.78 29.93 -4.02
CA LEU A 404 -17.41 30.61 -5.27
C LEU A 404 -17.33 29.64 -6.45
N PHE A 405 -16.79 28.44 -6.22
CA PHE A 405 -16.60 27.42 -7.26
C PHE A 405 -17.89 26.66 -7.57
N VAL A 406 -18.92 26.78 -6.72
CA VAL A 406 -20.15 25.97 -6.76
C VAL A 406 -19.80 24.47 -6.82
N ASN A 407 -18.75 24.09 -6.09
CA ASN A 407 -18.20 22.73 -6.08
C ASN A 407 -17.48 22.47 -4.76
N ARG A 408 -18.07 21.66 -3.89
CA ARG A 408 -17.45 21.28 -2.60
C ARG A 408 -16.18 20.44 -2.78
N GLN A 409 -16.05 19.73 -3.89
CA GLN A 409 -14.91 18.87 -4.19
C GLN A 409 -13.71 19.63 -4.76
N ALA A 410 -13.86 20.92 -5.12
CA ALA A 410 -12.78 21.70 -5.74
C ALA A 410 -11.63 22.07 -4.77
N ALA A 411 -11.77 21.78 -3.47
CA ALA A 411 -10.86 22.26 -2.43
C ALA A 411 -9.82 21.21 -1.99
N SER A 412 -8.59 21.67 -1.79
CA SER A 412 -7.54 20.95 -1.06
C SER A 412 -6.80 21.85 -0.05
N ILE A 413 -6.06 21.21 0.85
CA ILE A 413 -5.13 21.85 1.78
C ILE A 413 -3.77 21.17 1.62
N TYR A 414 -2.72 21.97 1.50
CA TYR A 414 -1.35 21.53 1.71
C TYR A 414 -0.93 21.83 3.15
N VAL A 415 -0.34 20.85 3.83
CA VAL A 415 0.16 21.01 5.20
C VAL A 415 1.24 19.99 5.54
N ASN A 416 2.32 20.44 6.18
CA ASN A 416 3.36 19.58 6.73
C ASN A 416 3.12 19.29 8.22
N PHE A 417 2.44 18.18 8.56
CA PHE A 417 2.17 17.85 9.96
C PHE A 417 3.42 17.59 10.82
N ASN A 418 4.56 17.28 10.21
CA ASN A 418 5.81 17.03 10.93
C ASN A 418 6.53 18.34 11.27
N ALA A 419 6.61 19.27 10.31
CA ALA A 419 7.23 20.57 10.52
C ALA A 419 6.29 21.55 11.26
N ASN A 420 4.97 21.41 11.04
CA ASN A 420 3.96 22.38 11.46
C ASN A 420 2.78 21.70 12.21
N PRO A 421 3.05 20.95 13.31
CA PRO A 421 2.04 20.13 13.98
C PRO A 421 0.91 20.94 14.64
N ASP A 422 1.11 22.24 14.86
CA ASP A 422 0.19 23.14 15.56
C ASP A 422 -0.66 24.01 14.63
N LEU A 423 -0.34 24.10 13.33
CA LEU A 423 -1.06 24.99 12.41
C LEU A 423 -2.47 24.50 12.09
N LEU A 424 -2.66 23.18 11.97
CA LEU A 424 -3.95 22.56 11.68
C LEU A 424 -4.15 21.29 12.54
N PRO A 425 -4.69 21.43 13.76
CA PRO A 425 -5.07 20.29 14.58
C PRO A 425 -6.04 19.35 13.84
N VAL A 426 -5.81 18.04 13.93
CA VAL A 426 -6.59 17.00 13.21
C VAL A 426 -8.10 17.12 13.42
N ALA A 427 -8.52 17.44 14.65
CA ALA A 427 -9.93 17.59 15.00
C ALA A 427 -10.64 18.74 14.27
N SER A 428 -9.87 19.70 13.74
CA SER A 428 -10.36 20.90 13.07
C SER A 428 -10.28 20.80 11.55
N LEU A 429 -9.75 19.71 11.00
CA LEU A 429 -9.66 19.52 9.55
C LEU A 429 -11.06 19.45 8.92
N PRO A 430 -11.29 20.16 7.80
CA PRO A 430 -12.58 20.15 7.13
C PRO A 430 -12.84 18.77 6.47
N LYS A 431 -14.02 18.22 6.72
CA LYS A 431 -14.41 16.92 6.15
C LYS A 431 -14.56 17.00 4.62
N GLY A 432 -14.05 15.98 3.92
CA GLY A 432 -14.17 15.87 2.46
C GLY A 432 -13.23 16.78 1.67
N VAL A 433 -12.33 17.50 2.33
CA VAL A 433 -11.26 18.28 1.70
C VAL A 433 -10.03 17.41 1.53
N LYS A 434 -9.38 17.54 0.38
CA LYS A 434 -8.21 16.75 0.03
C LYS A 434 -6.99 17.26 0.78
N ILE A 435 -6.26 16.37 1.45
CA ILE A 435 -5.05 16.74 2.18
C ILE A 435 -3.82 16.31 1.39
N ILE A 436 -2.97 17.29 1.06
CA ILE A 436 -1.71 17.12 0.35
C ILE A 436 -0.60 17.29 1.39
N VAL A 437 0.29 16.31 1.53
CA VAL A 437 1.31 16.31 2.58
C VAL A 437 2.69 16.11 1.98
N PRO A 438 3.68 16.97 2.31
CA PRO A 438 5.04 16.80 1.85
C PRO A 438 5.78 15.71 2.64
N ARG A 439 6.61 14.97 1.93
CA ARG A 439 7.71 14.18 2.49
C ARG A 439 8.76 13.97 1.41
N TYR A 440 9.83 14.74 1.46
CA TYR A 440 10.89 14.72 0.45
C TYR A 440 11.85 13.54 0.66
N ALA A 441 11.33 12.33 0.49
CA ALA A 441 12.07 11.08 0.61
C ALA A 441 11.83 10.15 -0.60
N GLY A 442 11.43 10.72 -1.73
CA GLY A 442 11.07 9.99 -2.93
C GLY A 442 9.64 9.44 -2.90
N PRO A 443 9.14 8.97 -4.07
CA PRO A 443 7.73 8.62 -4.27
C PRO A 443 7.28 7.41 -3.45
N ASP A 444 8.20 6.53 -3.04
CA ASP A 444 7.84 5.29 -2.34
C ASP A 444 7.79 5.42 -0.81
N ASN A 445 8.17 6.59 -0.28
CA ASN A 445 8.17 6.86 1.16
C ASN A 445 6.97 7.75 1.52
N PRO A 446 5.79 7.18 1.86
CA PRO A 446 4.58 7.96 2.07
C PRO A 446 4.71 8.91 3.27
N PRO A 447 4.00 10.05 3.30
CA PRO A 447 4.07 11.00 4.42
C PRO A 447 3.67 10.37 5.75
N VAL A 448 4.36 10.78 6.83
CA VAL A 448 3.95 10.43 8.19
C VAL A 448 2.89 11.42 8.63
N VAL A 449 1.69 10.95 8.94
CA VAL A 449 0.56 11.78 9.36
C VAL A 449 -0.02 11.34 10.70
N PRO A 450 -0.64 12.26 11.46
CA PRO A 450 -1.40 11.90 12.65
C PRO A 450 -2.51 10.89 12.35
N ALA A 451 -2.85 10.06 13.34
CA ALA A 451 -3.94 9.10 13.23
C ALA A 451 -5.26 9.80 12.86
N GLY A 452 -5.99 9.21 11.90
CA GLY A 452 -7.27 9.75 11.42
C GLY A 452 -7.18 10.73 10.25
N VAL A 453 -5.97 11.11 9.81
CA VAL A 453 -5.77 11.89 8.59
C VAL A 453 -5.71 10.97 7.38
N SER A 454 -6.56 11.23 6.38
CA SER A 454 -6.48 10.58 5.07
C SER A 454 -5.69 11.48 4.11
N VAL A 455 -4.54 10.98 3.63
CA VAL A 455 -3.70 11.67 2.67
C VAL A 455 -4.25 11.43 1.27
N PHE A 456 -4.58 12.51 0.56
CA PHE A 456 -5.03 12.45 -0.83
C PHE A 456 -3.84 12.45 -1.79
N ALA A 457 -2.78 13.21 -1.46
CA ALA A 457 -1.59 13.31 -2.28
C ALA A 457 -0.31 13.55 -1.46
N HIS A 458 0.80 13.19 -2.06
CA HIS A 458 2.13 13.27 -1.49
C HIS A 458 3.02 14.15 -2.37
N GLN A 459 3.51 15.26 -1.83
CA GLN A 459 4.59 16.04 -2.45
C GLN A 459 5.94 15.40 -2.06
N TYR A 460 6.63 14.76 -3.00
CA TYR A 460 7.68 13.79 -2.69
C TYR A 460 9.10 14.21 -3.07
N ALA A 461 9.25 15.25 -3.89
CA ALA A 461 10.53 15.86 -4.22
C ALA A 461 10.35 17.36 -4.47
N GLU A 462 11.44 18.11 -4.30
CA GLU A 462 11.55 19.55 -4.52
C GLU A 462 12.45 19.89 -5.74
N ASP A 463 13.00 18.87 -6.39
CA ASP A 463 14.04 18.98 -7.42
C ASP A 463 13.82 18.05 -8.63
N GLU A 464 12.59 17.53 -8.82
CA GLU A 464 12.30 16.70 -10.00
C GLU A 464 12.26 17.58 -11.25
N ASN A 465 13.08 17.26 -12.25
CA ASN A 465 13.18 18.03 -13.47
C ASN A 465 11.89 17.89 -14.32
N THR A 466 11.06 18.93 -14.31
CA THR A 466 9.77 18.97 -15.00
C THR A 466 9.78 20.09 -16.03
N PRO A 467 9.85 19.79 -17.34
CA PRO A 467 9.74 20.81 -18.38
C PRO A 467 8.39 21.56 -18.33
N PRO A 468 8.36 22.86 -18.67
CA PRO A 468 9.51 23.72 -19.00
C PRO A 468 10.24 24.28 -17.78
N PHE A 469 9.78 23.96 -16.57
CA PHE A 469 10.13 24.63 -15.31
C PHE A 469 11.48 24.25 -14.70
N GLY A 470 12.07 23.13 -15.13
CA GLY A 470 13.32 22.63 -14.54
C GLY A 470 13.07 21.84 -13.24
N PRO A 471 14.05 21.76 -12.32
CA PRO A 471 13.90 21.12 -11.01
C PRO A 471 12.83 21.82 -10.16
N THR A 472 11.77 21.10 -9.78
CA THR A 472 10.63 21.66 -9.04
C THR A 472 9.99 20.68 -8.07
N ASP A 473 9.08 21.22 -7.25
CA ASP A 473 8.15 20.45 -6.44
C ASP A 473 7.27 19.53 -7.31
N ILE A 474 7.13 18.28 -6.86
CA ILE A 474 6.34 17.26 -7.55
C ILE A 474 5.45 16.51 -6.57
N ASN A 475 4.21 16.31 -6.99
CA ASN A 475 3.15 15.66 -6.25
C ASN A 475 2.70 14.38 -6.95
N GLN A 476 2.20 13.44 -6.17
CA GLN A 476 1.51 12.27 -6.69
C GLN A 476 0.28 11.88 -5.87
N SER A 477 -0.67 11.24 -6.54
CA SER A 477 -1.76 10.46 -5.94
C SER A 477 -1.76 9.05 -6.53
N ARG A 478 -1.79 8.02 -5.67
CA ARG A 478 -1.88 6.60 -6.08
C ARG A 478 -3.32 6.21 -6.40
N MET A 479 -3.84 6.73 -7.51
CA MET A 479 -5.14 6.41 -8.09
C MET A 479 -5.14 6.74 -9.58
N THR A 480 -6.10 6.21 -10.34
CA THR A 480 -6.23 6.51 -11.76
C THR A 480 -6.61 7.97 -12.01
N LEU A 481 -6.34 8.48 -13.21
CA LEU A 481 -6.69 9.86 -13.57
C LEU A 481 -8.20 10.11 -13.50
N SER A 482 -9.02 9.16 -13.94
CA SER A 482 -10.49 9.27 -13.87
C SER A 482 -10.99 9.29 -12.44
N ALA A 483 -10.47 8.42 -11.55
CA ALA A 483 -10.83 8.44 -10.14
C ALA A 483 -10.39 9.76 -9.47
N TRP A 484 -9.20 10.25 -9.84
CA TRP A 484 -8.70 11.53 -9.37
C TRP A 484 -9.62 12.67 -9.83
N LEU A 485 -9.92 12.78 -11.12
CA LEU A 485 -10.81 13.81 -11.66
C LEU A 485 -12.21 13.76 -11.04
N GLN A 486 -12.76 12.55 -10.83
CA GLN A 486 -14.03 12.36 -10.14
C GLN A 486 -13.98 12.89 -8.70
N ALA A 487 -12.87 12.67 -7.99
CA ALA A 487 -12.71 13.17 -6.63
C ALA A 487 -12.73 14.71 -6.56
N TRP A 488 -12.31 15.41 -7.62
CA TRP A 488 -12.32 16.89 -7.71
C TRP A 488 -13.60 17.48 -8.29
N GLY A 489 -14.40 16.69 -9.02
CA GLY A 489 -15.63 17.12 -9.65
C GLY A 489 -15.43 18.19 -10.74
N SER A 490 -16.52 18.80 -11.18
CA SER A 490 -16.53 19.90 -12.15
C SER A 490 -17.22 21.13 -11.56
N ASN A 491 -16.72 22.33 -11.87
CA ASN A 491 -17.32 23.58 -11.39
C ASN A 491 -18.47 24.05 -12.29
N GLY A 492 -19.34 24.90 -11.73
CA GLY A 492 -20.27 25.71 -12.52
C GLY A 492 -21.47 24.96 -13.12
N GLY A 493 -21.85 23.81 -12.57
CA GLY A 493 -23.11 23.17 -12.96
C GLY A 493 -24.31 24.01 -12.51
N GLU A 494 -25.05 24.59 -13.47
CA GLU A 494 -26.50 24.72 -13.28
C GLU A 494 -27.05 23.31 -13.05
N GLY A 495 -27.80 23.12 -11.97
CA GLY A 495 -28.26 21.81 -11.56
C GLY A 495 -28.93 21.02 -12.68
N LYS A 496 -28.28 19.95 -13.12
CA LYS A 496 -28.97 18.71 -13.50
C LYS A 496 -28.52 17.64 -12.53
N PRO A 497 -29.37 17.18 -11.61
CA PRO A 497 -29.18 15.88 -11.00
C PRO A 497 -29.47 14.84 -12.08
N ALA A 498 -28.51 14.60 -12.97
CA ALA A 498 -28.46 13.35 -13.70
C ALA A 498 -27.80 12.34 -12.75
N VAL A 499 -28.57 11.90 -11.76
CA VAL A 499 -28.39 10.53 -11.29
C VAL A 499 -28.83 9.69 -12.47
N ASP A 500 -27.87 9.25 -13.28
CA ASP A 500 -28.11 8.05 -14.07
C ASP A 500 -28.53 6.99 -13.06
N GLN A 501 -29.82 6.67 -13.11
CA GLN A 501 -30.36 5.50 -12.46
C GLN A 501 -29.70 4.29 -13.11
N VAL A 502 -28.52 3.94 -12.62
CA VAL A 502 -28.24 2.53 -12.43
C VAL A 502 -29.29 2.08 -11.42
N SER A 503 -30.27 1.32 -11.90
CA SER A 503 -31.31 0.72 -11.09
C SER A 503 -30.70 -0.31 -10.14
N ALA A 504 -29.98 0.16 -9.13
CA ALA A 504 -29.85 -0.57 -7.89
C ALA A 504 -31.13 -0.27 -7.11
N ALA A 505 -32.11 -1.15 -7.25
CA ALA A 505 -33.27 -1.17 -6.36
C ALA A 505 -32.76 -1.44 -4.94
N HIS A 506 -32.43 -0.37 -4.22
CA HIS A 506 -32.30 -0.37 -2.78
C HIS A 506 -33.58 0.26 -2.23
N PRO A 507 -34.45 -0.52 -1.57
CA PRO A 507 -35.64 0.03 -0.94
C PRO A 507 -35.22 1.08 0.09
N THR A 508 -35.56 2.34 -0.16
CA THR A 508 -35.42 3.44 0.81
C THR A 508 -36.44 3.37 1.94
N THR A 509 -37.25 2.31 1.95
CA THR A 509 -38.14 1.92 3.04
C THR A 509 -38.03 0.41 3.23
N PHE A 510 -37.55 -0.03 4.39
CA PHE A 510 -37.68 -1.43 4.78
C PHE A 510 -39.17 -1.81 4.72
N THR A 511 -39.50 -2.88 4.01
CA THR A 511 -40.82 -3.49 4.07
C THR A 511 -41.02 -4.13 5.46
N GLU A 512 -42.24 -4.56 5.78
CA GLU A 512 -42.46 -5.34 7.00
C GLU A 512 -41.72 -6.69 6.95
N GLU A 513 -41.56 -7.27 5.76
CA GLU A 513 -40.76 -8.48 5.54
C GLU A 513 -39.27 -8.23 5.79
N ASP A 514 -38.71 -7.11 5.32
CA ASP A 514 -37.31 -6.77 5.61
C ASP A 514 -37.08 -6.51 7.11
N ARG A 515 -38.05 -5.90 7.81
CA ARG A 515 -38.00 -5.72 9.26
C ARG A 515 -38.11 -7.05 10.01
N ALA A 516 -38.91 -7.99 9.52
CA ALA A 516 -38.98 -9.34 10.07
C ALA A 516 -37.66 -10.07 9.87
N LEU A 517 -37.07 -10.01 8.67
CA LEU A 517 -35.78 -10.63 8.35
C LEU A 517 -34.64 -10.04 9.20
N LEU A 518 -34.61 -8.71 9.39
CA LEU A 518 -33.65 -8.05 10.28
C LEU A 518 -33.85 -8.38 11.77
N THR A 519 -35.05 -8.82 12.15
CA THR A 519 -35.31 -9.30 13.51
C THR A 519 -34.84 -10.75 13.65
N GLU A 520 -35.09 -11.59 12.65
CA GLU A 520 -34.61 -12.96 12.59
C GLU A 520 -33.08 -13.05 12.57
N VAL A 521 -32.41 -12.26 11.72
CA VAL A 521 -30.94 -12.15 11.68
C VAL A 521 -30.38 -11.70 13.03
N ARG A 522 -31.05 -10.75 13.70
CA ARG A 522 -30.63 -10.26 15.02
C ARG A 522 -30.78 -11.32 16.11
N ASP A 523 -31.84 -12.11 16.06
CA ASP A 523 -32.08 -13.16 17.04
C ASP A 523 -31.19 -14.38 16.80
N LEU A 524 -30.87 -14.70 15.53
CA LEU A 524 -29.81 -15.65 15.17
C LEU A 524 -28.43 -15.18 15.67
N LEU A 525 -28.12 -13.88 15.52
CA LEU A 525 -26.87 -13.31 16.06
C LEU A 525 -26.81 -13.39 17.59
N LYS A 526 -27.93 -13.15 18.29
CA LYS A 526 -28.00 -13.33 19.74
C LYS A 526 -27.85 -14.79 20.15
N GLN A 527 -28.45 -15.72 19.42
CA GLN A 527 -28.28 -17.16 19.67
C GLN A 527 -26.83 -17.59 19.43
N TYR A 528 -26.24 -17.15 18.32
CA TYR A 528 -24.83 -17.40 18.02
C TYR A 528 -23.93 -16.88 19.15
N LEU A 529 -24.11 -15.61 19.56
CA LEU A 529 -23.35 -15.00 20.65
C LEU A 529 -23.59 -15.66 22.01
N ALA A 530 -24.81 -16.13 22.29
CA ALA A 530 -25.12 -16.88 23.51
C ALA A 530 -24.46 -18.26 23.52
N THR A 531 -24.25 -18.88 22.36
CA THR A 531 -23.49 -20.14 22.23
C THR A 531 -21.97 -19.96 22.23
N THR A 532 -21.47 -18.75 21.96
CA THR A 532 -20.02 -18.44 22.00
C THR A 532 -19.57 -17.72 23.27
N SER A 533 -20.46 -17.19 24.10
CA SER A 533 -20.12 -16.47 25.34
C SER A 533 -19.78 -17.37 26.54
N GLY A 534 -19.30 -18.58 26.27
CA GLY A 534 -18.79 -19.51 27.27
C GLY A 534 -17.32 -19.32 27.62
N GLU A 535 -16.69 -18.16 27.37
CA GLU A 535 -15.44 -17.75 28.04
C GLU A 535 -15.13 -16.25 27.77
N GLN A 536 -14.95 -15.49 28.86
CA GLN A 536 -14.47 -14.10 29.02
C GLN A 536 -15.42 -12.89 28.80
N PRO A 537 -15.60 -12.01 29.82
CA PRO A 537 -16.36 -10.77 29.73
C PRO A 537 -15.47 -9.53 29.57
N ALA A 538 -15.82 -8.64 28.62
CA ALA A 538 -15.98 -7.19 28.81
C ALA A 538 -16.03 -6.45 27.47
N LEU A 539 -17.24 -6.13 26.98
CA LEU A 539 -17.54 -4.99 26.12
C LEU A 539 -19.06 -4.93 25.86
N ALA A 540 -19.83 -4.68 26.92
CA ALA A 540 -21.25 -4.34 26.80
C ALA A 540 -21.53 -3.12 27.69
N GLY A 541 -21.30 -1.93 27.13
CA GLY A 541 -21.46 -0.68 27.85
C GLY A 541 -21.40 0.54 26.94
N ALA A 542 -22.11 0.52 25.81
CA ALA A 542 -22.23 1.71 24.96
C ALA A 542 -23.51 1.72 24.10
N LEU A 543 -24.68 1.43 24.66
CA LEU A 543 -25.95 1.80 24.04
C LEU A 543 -27.03 2.02 25.10
N THR A 544 -27.10 3.21 25.71
CA THR A 544 -28.36 3.87 26.09
C THR A 544 -28.11 5.35 26.40
N ASN A 545 -28.76 6.24 25.65
CA ASN A 545 -28.87 7.68 25.93
C ASN A 545 -29.90 7.96 27.03
N GLY A 546 -29.60 8.89 27.94
CA GLY A 546 -30.57 9.49 28.86
C GLY A 546 -29.93 10.27 30.01
N ARG A 547 -29.82 11.60 29.89
CA ARG A 547 -29.69 12.53 31.03
C ARG A 547 -31.11 12.83 31.57
N PRO A 548 -31.32 13.42 32.78
CA PRO A 548 -30.37 13.83 33.84
C PRO A 548 -30.83 13.49 35.29
N GLN A 549 -29.95 13.57 36.30
CA GLN A 549 -30.22 14.27 37.58
C GLN A 549 -29.01 14.34 38.52
N ARG A 550 -28.92 15.44 39.27
CA ARG A 550 -27.96 15.70 40.35
C ARG A 550 -28.38 14.95 41.63
N ALA A 551 -27.42 14.35 42.35
CA ALA A 551 -27.37 14.35 43.82
C ALA A 551 -26.11 13.64 44.36
N GLY A 552 -25.55 14.16 45.45
CA GLY A 552 -25.05 13.32 46.54
C GLY A 552 -23.56 13.00 46.58
N ALA A 553 -22.83 13.73 47.42
CA ALA A 553 -21.47 13.42 47.84
C ALA A 553 -21.39 12.12 48.65
N ALA A 554 -20.32 11.35 48.46
CA ALA A 554 -19.76 10.49 49.50
C ALA A 554 -18.25 10.30 49.31
N LYS A 555 -17.48 10.79 50.28
CA LYS A 555 -16.05 10.52 50.46
C LYS A 555 -15.86 9.05 50.85
N VAL A 556 -14.92 8.35 50.20
CA VAL A 556 -14.20 7.23 50.81
C VAL A 556 -12.72 7.36 50.45
N SER A 557 -11.89 7.14 51.47
CA SER A 557 -10.49 7.53 51.54
C SER A 557 -9.56 6.32 51.51
N ARG A 558 -8.33 6.61 51.02
CA ARG A 558 -7.02 5.92 51.23
C ARG A 558 -6.71 4.66 50.41
N PRO A 559 -5.40 4.31 50.22
CA PRO A 559 -4.17 4.98 50.67
C PRO A 559 -3.12 5.27 49.56
N ARG A 560 -2.30 6.29 49.84
CA ARG A 560 -1.03 6.63 49.15
C ARG A 560 0.00 5.51 49.31
N LYS A 561 0.71 5.15 48.22
CA LYS A 561 2.06 4.57 48.27
C LYS A 561 3.07 5.57 47.73
N ALA A 562 4.22 5.64 48.40
CA ALA A 562 5.27 6.65 48.31
C ALA A 562 6.10 6.55 47.01
N PRO A 563 6.77 7.64 46.58
CA PRO A 563 7.70 7.62 45.46
C PRO A 563 9.11 7.19 45.91
N VAL A 564 9.71 6.28 45.14
CA VAL A 564 11.11 5.86 45.29
C VAL A 564 12.02 6.91 44.66
N LYS A 565 12.93 7.47 45.47
CA LYS A 565 14.06 8.28 45.03
C LYS A 565 15.03 7.43 44.22
N ARG A 566 15.49 7.93 43.07
CA ARG A 566 16.77 7.51 42.47
C ARG A 566 17.64 8.73 42.23
N THR A 567 18.84 8.64 42.77
CA THR A 567 19.88 9.65 42.84
C THR A 567 20.69 9.74 41.55
N THR A 568 21.21 10.95 41.38
CA THR A 568 22.19 11.49 40.43
C THR A 568 23.35 10.60 40.00
N GLY A 569 23.74 10.74 38.73
CA GLY A 569 25.06 10.34 38.21
C GLY A 569 25.33 11.03 36.87
N ALA A 570 25.98 12.20 36.91
CA ALA A 570 26.45 12.92 35.73
C ALA A 570 27.80 12.35 35.28
N ALA A 571 27.95 12.09 33.99
CA ALA A 571 29.25 11.88 33.35
C ALA A 571 29.31 12.69 32.05
N LYS A 572 30.29 13.59 32.01
CA LYS A 572 30.68 14.43 30.87
C LYS A 572 31.28 13.57 29.75
N ALA A 573 30.92 13.86 28.51
CA ALA A 573 31.76 13.59 27.35
C ALA A 573 31.66 14.75 26.37
N THR A 574 32.74 15.52 26.30
CA THR A 574 33.02 16.57 25.32
C THR A 574 33.42 15.95 23.99
N ALA A 575 32.73 16.28 22.90
CA ALA A 575 33.19 16.02 21.53
C ALA A 575 33.39 17.35 20.79
N LYS A 576 34.58 17.47 20.21
CA LYS A 576 35.16 18.65 19.57
C LYS A 576 34.47 19.00 18.26
N THR A 577 34.30 20.30 18.05
CA THR A 577 34.05 20.98 16.78
C THR A 577 35.23 20.77 15.82
N GLU A 578 34.99 20.31 14.60
CA GLU A 578 35.95 20.46 13.50
C GLU A 578 35.23 20.94 12.24
N ALA A 579 35.53 22.18 11.88
CA ALA A 579 35.01 22.87 10.71
C ALA A 579 35.77 22.40 9.45
N ARG A 580 35.08 21.77 8.50
CA ARG A 580 35.62 21.51 7.16
C ARG A 580 35.40 22.73 6.25
N ARG A 581 36.49 23.42 5.96
CA ARG A 581 36.62 24.40 4.87
C ARG A 581 36.46 23.71 3.51
N ARG A 582 35.64 24.29 2.63
CA ARG A 582 35.64 24.05 1.17
C ARG A 582 36.95 24.57 0.55
N PRO A 583 37.54 23.88 -0.44
CA PRO A 583 38.39 24.51 -1.44
C PRO A 583 37.58 24.93 -2.67
N LYS A 584 38.00 26.07 -3.23
CA LYS A 584 37.47 26.73 -4.42
C LYS A 584 37.83 25.97 -5.70
N ALA A 585 36.98 26.20 -6.70
CA ALA A 585 37.14 25.86 -8.11
C ALA A 585 38.49 26.25 -8.71
N ASN A 586 38.93 25.47 -9.69
CA ASN A 586 39.74 25.93 -10.81
C ASN A 586 39.33 25.15 -12.07
N ALA A 587 38.99 25.89 -13.11
CA ALA A 587 39.04 25.49 -14.51
C ALA A 587 39.88 26.58 -15.23
N PRO A 588 40.33 26.41 -16.49
CA PRO A 588 40.75 25.21 -17.21
C PRO A 588 42.18 25.37 -17.80
N LYS A 589 42.79 24.27 -18.23
CA LYS A 589 43.60 24.17 -19.47
C LYS A 589 43.85 22.71 -19.80
#